data_AF-A0A5K0WSH0-F1
#
_entry.id   AF-A0A5K0WSH0-F1
#
_cell.length_a   1.000
_cell.length_b   1.000
_cell.length_c   1.000
_cell.angle_alpha   90.00
_cell.angle_beta   90.00
_cell.angle_gamma   90.00
#
_symmetry.space_group_name_H-M   'P 1'
#
loop_
_entity.id
_entity.type
_entity.pdbx_description
1 polymer ?
#
loop_
_entity_poly.entity_id
_entity_poly.type
_entity_poly.pdbx_seq_one_letter_code
_entity_poly.pdbx_strand_id
1 'polypeptide(L)'
;ESFWKTISYIIKITLPLVKKLGFVDSDEKLGFLYNNMKREKEEIAYHVDNDRKRYIKIWQIDNIWDNQMQHRLHVARYHLNSHFHYNDDVIKDRKIKAGLMKCLETM
;
A
#
# COMPACT_ATOMS: atom_id res chain seq x y z
N GLU A 1 -1.94 24.01 23.67
CA GLU A 1 -2.24 24.15 22.22
C GLU A 1 -1.74 23.00 21.34
N SER A 2 -0.76 22.19 21.76
CA SER A 2 -0.18 21.11 20.93
C SER A 2 -1.13 19.92 20.72
N PHE A 3 -2.01 19.62 21.68
CA PHE A 3 -2.90 18.45 21.63
C PHE A 3 -3.76 18.41 20.35
N TRP A 4 -4.50 19.47 20.04
CA TRP A 4 -5.37 19.52 18.86
C TRP A 4 -4.59 19.48 17.54
N LYS A 5 -3.40 20.08 17.50
CA LYS A 5 -2.51 20.00 16.32
C LYS A 5 -2.04 18.57 16.08
N THR A 6 -1.69 17.83 17.14
CA THR A 6 -1.31 16.41 17.06
C THR A 6 -2.48 15.54 16.63
N ILE A 7 -3.67 15.73 17.20
CA ILE A 7 -4.89 14.98 16.81
C ILE A 7 -5.23 15.24 15.33
N SER A 8 -5.20 16.49 14.89
CA SER A 8 -5.44 16.85 13.49
C SER A 8 -4.43 16.17 12.55
N TYR A 9 -3.15 16.11 12.93
CA TYR A 9 -2.12 15.41 12.18
C TYR A 9 -2.37 13.90 12.09
N ILE A 10 -2.73 13.25 13.21
CA ILE A 10 -3.05 11.82 13.23
C ILE A 10 -4.24 11.52 12.32
N ILE A 11 -5.33 12.27 12.44
CA ILE A 11 -6.53 12.08 11.61
C ILE A 11 -6.21 12.23 10.12
N LYS A 12 -5.39 13.23 9.75
CA LYS A 12 -4.96 13.44 8.35
C LYS A 12 -4.21 12.25 7.77
N ILE A 13 -3.50 11.49 8.60
CA ILE A 13 -2.72 10.32 8.16
C ILE A 13 -3.56 9.04 8.20
N THR A 14 -4.37 8.85 9.25
CA THR A 14 -5.07 7.58 9.49
C THR A 14 -6.40 7.49 8.76
N LEU A 15 -7.13 8.60 8.60
CA LEU A 15 -8.43 8.59 7.95
C LEU A 15 -8.38 8.11 6.49
N PRO A 16 -7.40 8.51 5.67
CA PRO A 16 -7.26 7.99 4.31
C PRO A 16 -6.98 6.47 4.27
N LEU A 17 -6.12 5.98 5.16
CA LEU A 17 -5.82 4.54 5.31
C LEU A 17 -7.08 3.73 5.68
N VAL A 18 -7.83 4.18 6.69
CA VAL A 18 -9.04 3.48 7.15
C VAL A 18 -10.12 3.44 6.05
N LYS A 19 -10.32 4.54 5.32
CA LYS A 19 -11.31 4.59 4.23
C LYS A 19 -10.97 3.63 3.09
N LYS A 20 -9.70 3.49 2.72
CA LYS A 20 -9.30 2.59 1.63
C LYS A 20 -9.22 1.13 2.06
N LEU A 21 -8.79 0.85 3.29
CA LEU A 21 -8.78 -0.50 3.85
C LEU A 21 -10.21 -1.05 4.04
N GLY A 22 -11.13 -0.23 4.53
CA GLY A 22 -12.53 -0.61 4.72
C GLY A 22 -13.30 -0.90 3.42
N PHE A 23 -12.72 -0.60 2.25
CA PHE A 23 -13.36 -0.89 0.96
C PHE A 23 -13.10 -2.32 0.46
N VAL A 24 -12.20 -3.07 1.11
CA VAL A 24 -11.67 -4.34 0.60
C VAL A 24 -12.30 -5.55 1.31
N ASP A 25 -13.63 -5.62 1.24
CA ASP A 25 -14.41 -6.76 1.76
C ASP A 25 -14.67 -7.86 0.71
N SER A 26 -14.18 -7.74 -0.53
CA SER A 26 -14.36 -8.77 -1.56
C SER A 26 -13.06 -9.21 -2.23
N ASP A 27 -12.99 -10.49 -2.60
CA ASP A 27 -11.83 -11.09 -3.26
C ASP A 27 -11.47 -10.38 -4.57
N GLU A 28 -12.45 -9.93 -5.36
CA GLU A 28 -12.20 -9.13 -6.57
C GLU A 28 -11.45 -7.82 -6.27
N LYS A 29 -11.74 -7.20 -5.12
CA LYS A 29 -11.10 -5.94 -4.70
C LYS A 29 -9.69 -6.16 -4.13
N LEU A 30 -9.32 -7.38 -3.75
CA LEU A 30 -7.95 -7.70 -3.33
C LEU A 30 -6.92 -7.47 -4.44
N GLY A 31 -7.30 -7.61 -5.71
CA GLY A 31 -6.44 -7.29 -6.87
C GLY A 31 -6.14 -5.79 -7.00
N PHE A 32 -6.94 -4.92 -6.36
CA PHE A 32 -6.78 -3.47 -6.34
C PHE A 32 -6.14 -2.98 -5.03
N LEU A 33 -6.16 -3.80 -3.98
CA LEU A 33 -5.67 -3.45 -2.64
C LEU A 33 -4.20 -2.99 -2.66
N TYR A 34 -3.33 -3.73 -3.34
CA TYR A 34 -1.92 -3.35 -3.47
C TYR A 34 -1.74 -1.98 -4.12
N ASN A 35 -2.44 -1.74 -5.23
CA ASN A 35 -2.42 -0.45 -5.93
C ASN A 35 -2.96 0.69 -5.05
N ASN A 36 -4.05 0.44 -4.35
CA ASN A 36 -4.68 1.42 -3.47
C ASN A 36 -3.75 1.81 -2.33
N MET A 37 -3.11 0.83 -1.69
CA MET A 37 -2.10 1.05 -0.65
C MET A 37 -0.88 1.82 -1.19
N LYS A 38 -0.39 1.47 -2.39
CA LYS A 38 0.70 2.21 -3.03
C LYS A 38 0.33 3.69 -3.23
N ARG A 39 -0.83 3.96 -3.80
CA ARG A 39 -1.34 5.33 -4.02
C ARG A 39 -1.56 6.09 -2.72
N GLU A 40 -2.05 5.42 -1.68
CA GLU A 40 -2.28 6.02 -0.37
C GLU A 40 -0.97 6.47 0.28
N LYS A 41 0.09 5.69 0.11
CA LYS A 41 1.42 6.03 0.62
C LYS A 41 2.03 7.23 -0.10
N GLU A 42 1.78 7.35 -1.39
CA GLU A 42 2.16 8.53 -2.19
C GLU A 42 1.36 9.77 -1.76
N GLU A 43 0.05 9.61 -1.52
CA GLU A 43 -0.84 10.68 -1.05
C GLU A 43 -0.47 11.17 0.37
N ILE A 44 -0.14 10.26 1.28
CA ILE A 44 0.37 10.61 2.62
C ILE A 44 1.71 11.34 2.51
N ALA A 45 2.63 10.87 1.67
CA ALA A 45 3.92 11.54 1.45
C ALA A 45 3.70 12.98 0.97
N TYR A 46 2.78 13.17 0.03
CA TYR A 46 2.37 14.50 -0.44
C TYR A 46 1.80 15.37 0.69
N HIS A 47 0.89 14.84 1.52
CA HIS A 47 0.29 15.57 2.64
C HIS A 47 1.26 15.96 3.77
N VAL A 48 2.44 15.33 3.82
CA VAL A 48 3.52 15.70 4.76
C VAL A 48 4.65 16.47 4.07
N ASP A 49 4.32 17.20 3.00
CA ASP A 49 5.23 18.04 2.21
C ASP A 49 6.43 17.27 1.62
N ASN A 50 6.24 15.98 1.35
CA ASN A 50 7.31 15.05 0.95
C ASN A 50 8.51 15.03 1.93
N ASP A 51 8.28 15.37 3.21
CA ASP A 51 9.31 15.24 4.25
C ASP A 51 9.60 13.76 4.50
N ARG A 52 10.73 13.30 3.96
CA ARG A 52 11.21 11.92 4.07
C ARG A 52 11.30 11.43 5.51
N LYS A 53 11.64 12.30 6.47
CA LYS A 53 11.71 11.90 7.89
C LYS A 53 10.33 11.60 8.46
N ARG A 54 9.28 12.24 7.93
CA ARG A 54 7.89 12.04 8.36
C ARG A 54 7.25 10.85 7.66
N TYR A 55 7.30 10.77 6.34
CA TYR A 55 6.61 9.69 5.63
C TYR A 55 7.28 8.32 5.80
N ILE A 56 8.61 8.23 6.00
CA ILE A 56 9.26 6.94 6.27
C ILE A 56 8.70 6.27 7.53
N LYS A 57 8.42 7.05 8.58
CA LYS A 57 7.81 6.51 9.81
C LYS A 57 6.43 5.94 9.53
N ILE A 58 5.66 6.57 8.65
CA ILE A 58 4.33 6.10 8.27
C ILE A 58 4.43 4.86 7.38
N TRP A 59 5.42 4.81 6.48
CA TRP A 59 5.69 3.65 5.64
C TRP A 59 6.16 2.41 6.41
N GLN A 60 6.51 2.53 7.71
CA GLN A 60 6.72 1.36 8.58
C GLN A 60 5.47 0.48 8.70
N ILE A 61 4.29 0.97 8.32
CA ILE A 61 3.07 0.17 8.15
C ILE A 61 3.29 -0.97 7.14
N ASP A 62 4.21 -0.84 6.18
CA ASP A 62 4.58 -1.94 5.28
C ASP A 62 5.02 -3.18 6.04
N ASN A 63 5.75 -3.05 7.15
CA ASN A 63 6.19 -4.20 7.93
C ASN A 63 5.01 -4.90 8.61
N ILE A 64 4.00 -4.12 9.04
CA ILE A 64 2.75 -4.67 9.58
C ILE A 64 2.00 -5.41 8.46
N TRP A 65 1.96 -4.80 7.28
CA TRP A 65 1.31 -5.36 6.11
C TRP A 65 1.96 -6.65 5.61
N ASP A 66 3.29 -6.67 5.49
CA ASP A 66 4.11 -7.81 5.10
C ASP A 66 3.92 -9.01 6.05
N ASN A 67 3.70 -8.73 7.35
CA ASN A 67 3.59 -9.75 8.38
C ASN A 67 2.14 -10.23 8.62
N GLN A 68 1.13 -9.37 8.46
CA GLN A 68 -0.26 -9.66 8.84
C GLN A 68 -1.16 -10.01 7.65
N MET A 69 -0.91 -9.40 6.49
CA MET A 69 -1.63 -9.71 5.26
C MET A 69 -0.67 -10.41 4.31
N GLN A 70 -1.16 -11.34 3.50
CA GLN A 70 -0.34 -12.12 2.58
C GLN A 70 0.16 -11.23 1.44
N HIS A 71 1.03 -10.26 1.74
CA HIS A 71 1.48 -9.20 0.83
C HIS A 71 2.03 -9.77 -0.47
N ARG A 72 2.72 -10.91 -0.41
CA ARG A 72 3.18 -11.63 -1.59
C ARG A 72 2.03 -12.05 -2.52
N LEU A 73 0.94 -12.59 -1.97
CA LEU A 73 -0.26 -12.98 -2.75
C LEU A 73 -0.97 -11.75 -3.31
N HIS A 74 -1.04 -10.64 -2.56
CA HIS A 74 -1.60 -9.39 -3.08
C HIS A 74 -0.75 -8.79 -4.21
N VAL A 75 0.57 -8.86 -4.10
CA VAL A 75 1.51 -8.42 -5.16
C VAL A 75 1.39 -9.30 -6.40
N ALA A 76 1.35 -10.63 -6.22
CA ALA A 76 1.16 -11.57 -7.31
C ALA A 76 -0.19 -11.35 -8.01
N ARG A 77 -1.27 -11.17 -7.25
CA ARG A 77 -2.61 -10.88 -7.79
C ARG A 77 -2.67 -9.53 -8.49
N TYR A 78 -1.98 -8.51 -7.97
CA TYR A 78 -1.86 -7.21 -8.65
C TYR A 78 -1.12 -7.35 -9.98
N HIS A 79 -0.03 -8.13 -10.03
CA HIS A 79 0.70 -8.40 -11.26
C HIS A 79 -0.16 -9.15 -12.28
N LEU A 80 -0.95 -10.14 -11.85
CA LEU A 80 -1.80 -10.96 -12.71
C LEU A 80 -3.14 -10.30 -13.09
N ASN A 81 -3.49 -9.17 -12.47
CA ASN A 81 -4.72 -8.44 -12.77
C ASN A 81 -4.59 -7.76 -14.14
N SER A 82 -5.38 -8.20 -15.13
CA SER A 82 -5.35 -7.68 -16.51
C SER A 82 -5.60 -6.17 -16.60
N HIS A 83 -6.29 -5.58 -15.63
CA HIS A 83 -6.49 -4.13 -15.54
C HIS A 83 -5.17 -3.37 -15.29
N PHE A 84 -4.20 -4.00 -14.62
CA PHE A 84 -2.91 -3.40 -14.25
C PHE A 84 -1.72 -4.01 -14.98
N HIS A 85 -1.83 -5.26 -15.42
CA HIS A 85 -0.72 -6.05 -15.97
C HIS A 85 -0.05 -5.37 -17.16
N TYR A 86 -0.83 -4.72 -18.02
CA TYR A 86 -0.32 -4.03 -19.21
C TYR A 86 0.29 -2.66 -18.92
N ASN A 87 0.31 -2.20 -17.67
CA ASN A 87 1.00 -0.98 -17.30
C ASN A 87 2.52 -1.25 -17.22
N ASP A 88 3.28 -0.46 -17.97
CA ASP A 88 4.75 -0.49 -17.99
C ASP A 88 5.37 -0.41 -16.59
N ASP A 89 4.77 0.37 -15.69
CA ASP A 89 5.22 0.50 -14.30
C ASP A 89 5.10 -0.82 -13.54
N VAL A 90 4.07 -1.63 -13.84
CA VAL A 90 3.82 -2.91 -13.17
C VAL A 90 4.74 -4.01 -13.72
N ILE A 91 5.00 -3.99 -15.03
CA ILE A 91 5.89 -4.95 -15.70
C ILE A 91 7.35 -4.68 -15.31
N LYS A 92 7.77 -3.41 -15.21
CA LYS A 92 9.18 -3.05 -14.95
C LYS A 92 9.54 -3.06 -13.47
N ASP A 93 8.56 -3.01 -12.56
CA ASP A 93 8.82 -2.99 -11.12
C ASP A 93 9.41 -4.33 -10.62
N ARG A 94 10.67 -4.24 -10.15
CA ARG A 94 11.42 -5.38 -9.61
C ARG A 94 10.80 -5.95 -8.34
N LYS A 95 10.17 -5.12 -7.49
CA LYS A 95 9.53 -5.58 -6.26
C LYS A 95 8.28 -6.40 -6.58
N ILE A 96 7.51 -5.98 -7.59
CA ILE A 96 6.33 -6.71 -8.03
C ILE A 96 6.71 -8.09 -8.58
N LYS A 97 7.70 -8.14 -9.46
CA LYS A 97 8.27 -9.40 -9.98
C LYS A 97 8.82 -10.30 -8.89
N ALA A 98 9.57 -9.73 -7.94
CA ALA A 98 10.10 -10.49 -6.80
C ALA A 98 9.00 -11.03 -5.89
N GLY A 99 7.91 -10.28 -5.70
CA GLY A 99 6.73 -10.75 -4.95
C GLY A 99 6.06 -11.95 -5.62
N LEU A 100 5.90 -11.91 -6.95
CA LEU A 100 5.38 -13.03 -7.73
C LEU A 100 6.27 -14.28 -7.63
N MET A 101 7.58 -14.13 -7.85
CA MET A 101 8.51 -15.26 -7.77
C MET A 101 8.52 -15.91 -6.39
N LYS A 102 8.55 -15.10 -5.32
CA LYS A 102 8.46 -15.61 -3.95
C LYS A 102 7.14 -16.33 -3.67
N CYS A 103 6.04 -15.95 -4.32
CA CYS A 103 4.78 -16.71 -4.22
C CYS A 103 4.91 -18.10 -4.84
N LEU A 104 5.46 -18.18 -6.05
CA LEU A 104 5.64 -19.43 -6.79
C LEU A 104 6.62 -20.38 -6.09
N GLU A 105 7.67 -19.86 -5.45
CA GLU A 105 8.65 -20.65 -4.68
C GLU A 105 8.08 -21.25 -3.39
N THR A 106 6.98 -20.72 -2.87
CA THR A 106 6.34 -21.18 -1.63
C THR A 106 5.09 -22.05 -1.84
N MET A 107 4.75 -22.35 -3.11
CA MET A 107 3.72 -23.32 -3.48
C MET A 107 4.29 -24.74 -3.51
#